data_AF-A0A256YYL5-F1
#
_entry.id   AF-A0A256YYL5-F1
#
_cell.length_a   1.000
_cell.length_b   1.000
_cell.length_c   1.000
_cell.angle_alpha   90.00
_cell.angle_beta   90.00
_cell.angle_gamma   90.00
#
_symmetry.space_group_name_H-M   'P 1'
#
loop_
_entity.id
_entity.type
_entity.pdbx_description
1 polymer ?
#
loop_
_entity_poly.entity_id
_entity_poly.type
_entity_poly.pdbx_seq_one_letter_code
_entity_poly.pdbx_strand_id
1 'polypeptide(L)'
;MRKGEVISRRLAAVLSKLGIKAVEAGLSMKAIYDNGLIITGEDLELDIEEKAYLEAYSLMINAAIVTPESIADLIRKAEMEASALKAKLEL
;
A
#
# COMPACT_ATOMS: atom_id res chain seq x y z
N MET A 1 -17.56 -15.08 2.47
CA MET A 1 -17.43 -14.69 1.05
C MET A 1 -15.98 -14.37 0.82
N ARG A 2 -15.32 -15.03 -0.13
CA ARG A 2 -13.99 -14.62 -0.59
C ARG A 2 -14.13 -13.80 -1.88
N LYS A 3 -13.21 -12.86 -2.13
CA LYS A 3 -13.18 -12.09 -3.38
C LYS A 3 -13.15 -13.09 -4.56
N GLY A 4 -14.08 -12.94 -5.50
CA GLY A 4 -14.22 -13.81 -6.68
C GLY A 4 -15.17 -15.02 -6.54
N GLU A 5 -15.76 -15.26 -5.36
CA GLU A 5 -16.74 -16.33 -5.16
C GLU A 5 -18.10 -15.96 -5.77
N VAL A 6 -18.73 -16.89 -6.51
CA VAL A 6 -20.03 -16.66 -7.16
C VAL A 6 -21.13 -16.51 -6.11
N ILE A 7 -21.83 -15.38 -6.14
CA ILE A 7 -22.95 -15.10 -5.23
C ILE A 7 -24.18 -15.90 -5.66
N SER A 8 -24.66 -16.79 -4.79
CA SER A 8 -25.90 -17.55 -5.04
C SER A 8 -27.14 -16.65 -5.04
N ARG A 9 -28.16 -16.99 -5.84
CA ARG A 9 -29.44 -16.23 -5.93
C ARG A 9 -30.11 -16.05 -4.57
N ARG A 10 -30.09 -17.09 -3.72
CA ARG A 10 -30.69 -17.04 -2.37
C ARG A 10 -29.99 -16.02 -1.48
N LEU A 11 -28.67 -16.00 -1.49
CA LEU A 11 -27.88 -15.06 -0.71
C LEU A 11 -28.06 -13.62 -1.21
N ALA A 12 -28.04 -13.40 -2.53
CA ALA A 12 -28.28 -12.09 -3.12
C ALA A 12 -29.65 -11.52 -2.70
N ALA A 13 -30.69 -12.37 -2.67
CA ALA A 13 -32.02 -11.97 -2.23
C ALA A 13 -32.06 -11.58 -0.74
N VAL A 14 -31.31 -12.27 0.12
CA VAL A 14 -31.19 -11.91 1.55
C VAL A 14 -30.48 -10.57 1.73
N LEU A 15 -29.34 -10.37 1.05
CA LEU A 15 -28.57 -9.11 1.10
C LEU A 15 -29.43 -7.94 0.61
N SER A 16 -30.16 -8.12 -0.48
CA SER A 16 -31.06 -7.09 -1.01
C SER A 16 -32.20 -6.74 -0.05
N LYS A 17 -32.75 -7.72 0.68
CA LYS A 17 -33.76 -7.47 1.73
C LYS A 17 -33.19 -6.71 2.93
N LEU A 18 -31.89 -6.87 3.21
CA LEU A 18 -31.16 -6.12 4.24
C LEU A 18 -30.68 -4.75 3.76
N GLY A 19 -31.01 -4.34 2.52
CA GLY A 19 -30.59 -3.07 1.93
C GLY A 19 -29.14 -3.03 1.45
N ILE A 20 -28.44 -4.18 1.43
CA ILE A 20 -27.04 -4.29 1.02
C ILE A 20 -27.00 -4.67 -0.46
N LYS A 21 -26.39 -3.81 -1.29
CA LYS A 21 -26.13 -4.15 -2.70
C LYS A 21 -25.02 -5.19 -2.77
N ALA A 22 -25.36 -6.40 -3.22
CA ALA A 22 -24.43 -7.53 -3.26
C ALA A 22 -23.33 -7.39 -4.33
N VAL A 23 -23.53 -6.52 -5.33
CA VAL A 23 -22.60 -6.26 -6.43
C VAL A 23 -22.66 -4.77 -6.78
N GLU A 24 -21.51 -4.14 -6.95
CA GLU A 24 -21.41 -2.85 -7.62
C GLU A 24 -21.30 -3.06 -9.13
N ALA A 25 -22.25 -2.50 -9.89
CA ALA A 25 -22.14 -2.39 -11.33
C ALA A 25 -21.49 -1.04 -11.66
N GLY A 26 -20.33 -1.07 -12.31
CA GLY A 26 -19.58 0.13 -12.70
C GLY A 26 -18.72 -0.15 -13.94
N LEU A 27 -18.26 0.92 -14.58
CA LEU A 27 -17.27 0.84 -15.67
C LEU A 27 -15.88 0.70 -15.04
N SER A 28 -15.09 -0.29 -15.47
CA SER A 28 -13.67 -0.39 -15.10
C SER A 28 -12.83 0.04 -16.29
N MET A 29 -11.98 1.05 -16.09
CA MET A 29 -11.05 1.50 -17.12
C MET A 29 -9.83 0.58 -17.14
N LYS A 30 -9.53 0.03 -18.32
CA LYS A 30 -8.38 -0.87 -18.52
C LYS A 30 -7.09 -0.13 -18.87
N ALA A 31 -7.21 1.00 -19.55
CA ALA A 31 -6.10 1.91 -19.80
C ALA A 31 -6.64 3.29 -20.23
N ILE A 32 -5.81 4.32 -20.10
CA ILE A 32 -5.98 5.66 -20.69
C ILE A 32 -4.78 5.93 -21.59
N TYR A 33 -5.03 6.61 -22.71
CA TYR A 33 -3.97 7.22 -23.49
C TYR A 33 -3.94 8.72 -23.21
N ASP A 34 -2.82 9.22 -22.70
CA ASP A 34 -2.62 10.64 -22.43
C ASP A 34 -1.22 11.08 -22.88
N ASN A 35 -1.13 12.11 -23.71
CA ASN A 35 0.13 12.70 -24.19
C ASN A 35 1.21 11.71 -24.66
N GLY A 36 0.83 10.61 -25.32
CA GLY A 36 1.79 9.59 -25.78
C GLY A 36 2.09 8.47 -24.78
N LEU A 37 1.55 8.56 -23.57
CA LEU A 37 1.65 7.53 -22.54
C LEU A 37 0.37 6.67 -22.51
N ILE A 38 0.56 5.36 -22.40
CA ILE A 38 -0.52 4.43 -22.05
C ILE A 38 -0.41 4.20 -20.55
N ILE A 39 -1.43 4.63 -19.81
CA ILE A 39 -1.55 4.45 -18.36
C ILE A 39 -2.49 3.26 -18.14
N THR A 40 -2.03 2.20 -17.48
CA THR A 40 -2.86 1.00 -17.28
C THR A 40 -3.88 1.21 -16.17
N GLY A 41 -4.93 0.39 -16.13
CA GLY A 41 -5.93 0.44 -15.05
C GLY A 41 -5.35 0.25 -13.65
N GLU A 42 -4.27 -0.54 -13.53
CA GLU A 42 -3.54 -0.73 -12.27
C GLU A 42 -2.82 0.56 -11.84
N ASP A 43 -2.23 1.28 -12.79
CA ASP A 43 -1.59 2.58 -12.54
C ASP A 43 -2.59 3.72 -12.27
N LEU A 44 -3.89 3.50 -12.51
CA LEU A 44 -4.94 4.44 -12.12
C LEU A 44 -5.38 4.25 -10.67
N GLU A 45 -5.23 3.03 -10.14
CA GLU A 45 -5.47 2.71 -8.73
C GLU A 45 -4.20 2.97 -7.90
N LEU A 46 -3.75 4.22 -7.87
CA LEU A 46 -2.61 4.62 -7.04
C LEU A 46 -3.08 5.28 -5.74
N ASP A 47 -2.64 4.73 -4.61
CA ASP A 47 -2.71 5.42 -3.30
C ASP A 47 -1.53 6.38 -3.19
N ILE A 48 -1.75 7.61 -3.68
CA ILE A 48 -0.73 8.65 -3.71
C ILE A 48 -0.35 9.09 -2.29
N GLU A 49 -1.28 9.03 -1.33
CA GLU A 49 -1.04 9.46 0.04
C GLU A 49 -0.11 8.48 0.76
N GLU A 50 -0.38 7.17 0.66
CA GLU A 50 0.48 6.14 1.23
C GLU A 50 1.89 6.21 0.63
N LYS A 51 1.99 6.36 -0.70
CA LYS A 51 3.28 6.47 -1.38
C LYS A 51 4.07 7.69 -0.91
N ALA A 52 3.45 8.87 -0.87
CA ALA A 52 4.11 10.10 -0.43
C ALA A 52 4.58 9.99 1.03
N TYR A 53 3.77 9.39 1.90
CA TYR A 53 4.15 9.14 3.28
C TYR A 53 5.38 8.22 3.39
N LEU A 54 5.39 7.10 2.67
CA LEU A 54 6.51 6.16 2.69
C LEU A 54 7.81 6.77 2.15
N GLU A 55 7.72 7.59 1.10
CA GLU A 55 8.87 8.31 0.53
C GLU A 55 9.42 9.34 1.53
N ALA A 56 8.56 10.15 2.14
CA ALA A 56 8.97 11.13 3.15
C ALA A 56 9.58 10.45 4.39
N TYR A 57 8.98 9.35 4.83
CA TYR A 57 9.48 8.55 5.94
C TYR A 57 10.87 7.96 5.64
N SER A 58 11.04 7.36 4.45
CA SER A 58 12.33 6.84 3.99
C SER A 58 13.40 7.93 3.94
N LEU A 59 13.04 9.12 3.42
CA LEU A 59 13.94 10.27 3.41
C LEU A 59 14.37 10.67 4.83
N MET A 60 13.42 10.80 5.75
CA MET A 60 13.69 11.15 7.15
C MET A 60 14.65 10.17 7.83
N ILE A 61 14.43 8.85 7.66
CA ILE A 61 15.30 7.82 8.24
C ILE A 61 16.70 7.85 7.63
N ASN A 62 16.81 7.97 6.30
CA ASN A 62 18.10 7.96 5.62
C ASN A 62 18.92 9.23 5.87
N ALA A 63 18.26 10.37 5.99
CA ALA A 63 18.90 11.65 6.33
C ALA A 63 19.15 11.81 7.84
N ALA A 64 18.77 10.83 8.67
CA ALA A 64 18.86 10.87 10.12
C ALA A 64 18.19 12.12 10.76
N ILE A 65 17.06 12.55 10.18
CA ILE A 65 16.29 13.68 10.70
C ILE A 65 15.54 13.20 11.95
N VAL A 66 15.81 13.84 13.09
CA VAL A 66 15.24 13.45 14.38
C VAL A 66 13.89 14.12 14.61
N THR A 67 12.86 13.30 14.78
CA THR A 67 11.51 13.68 15.18
C THR A 67 10.95 12.66 16.19
N PRO A 68 9.84 12.96 16.89
CA PRO A 68 9.17 11.99 17.76
C PRO A 68 8.80 10.67 17.04
N GLU A 69 8.49 10.74 15.74
CA GLU A 69 8.07 9.62 14.90
C GLU A 69 9.25 8.79 14.37
N SER A 70 10.48 9.33 14.36
CA SER A 70 11.66 8.69 13.76
C SER A 70 12.74 8.28 14.77
N ILE A 71 12.76 8.88 15.97
CA ILE A 71 13.84 8.67 16.93
C ILE A 71 14.05 7.20 17.31
N ALA A 72 12.98 6.44 17.50
CA ALA A 72 13.06 5.02 17.86
C ALA A 72 13.67 4.19 16.73
N ASP A 73 13.29 4.47 15.48
CA ASP A 73 13.75 3.78 14.29
C ASP A 73 15.21 4.12 13.98
N LEU A 74 15.62 5.38 14.18
CA LEU A 74 17.01 5.81 14.04
C LEU A 74 17.93 5.09 15.03
N ILE A 75 17.53 4.96 16.29
CA ILE A 75 18.29 4.21 17.29
C ILE A 75 18.41 2.74 16.90
N ARG A 76 17.30 2.12 16.46
CA ARG A 76 17.32 0.72 15.98
C ARG A 76 18.25 0.54 14.79
N LYS A 77 18.18 1.44 13.81
CA LYS A 77 19.05 1.43 12.63
C LYS A 77 20.53 1.52 13.01
N ALA A 78 20.87 2.44 13.92
CA ALA A 78 22.24 2.59 14.40
C ALA A 78 22.75 1.31 15.07
N GLU A 79 21.94 0.67 15.92
CA GLU A 79 22.34 -0.57 16.59
C GLU A 79 22.51 -1.74 15.61
N MET A 80 21.63 -1.84 14.62
CA MET A 80 21.75 -2.84 13.56
C MET A 80 23.03 -2.63 12.74
N GLU A 81 23.34 -1.38 12.38
CA GLU A 81 24.55 -1.05 11.63
C GLU A 81 25.83 -1.32 12.44
N ALA A 82 25.85 -0.97 13.72
CA ALA A 82 26.97 -1.24 14.62
C ALA A 82 27.19 -2.76 14.80
N SER A 83 26.11 -3.51 15.02
CA SER A 83 26.16 -4.97 15.15
C SER A 83 26.63 -5.63 13.85
N ALA A 84 26.15 -5.16 12.70
CA ALA A 84 26.57 -5.66 11.39
C ALA A 84 28.05 -5.36 11.11
N LEU A 85 28.55 -4.20 11.52
CA LEU A 85 29.97 -3.87 11.40
C LEU A 85 30.83 -4.76 12.31
N LYS A 86 30.43 -4.94 13.57
CA LYS A 86 31.12 -5.82 14.50
C LYS A 86 31.24 -7.25 13.95
N ALA A 87 30.14 -7.81 13.46
CA ALA A 87 30.12 -9.15 12.89
C ALA A 87 31.06 -9.31 11.67
N LYS A 88 31.27 -8.24 10.89
CA LYS A 88 32.21 -8.25 9.77
C LYS A 88 33.68 -8.17 10.19
N LEU A 89 33.98 -7.59 11.36
CA LEU A 89 35.35 -7.43 11.88
C LEU A 89 35.82 -8.65 12.67
N GLU A 90 34.91 -9.49 13.16
CA GLU A 90 35.20 -10.74 13.88
C GLU A 90 35.34 -11.97 12.95
N LEU A 91 35.31 -11.75 11.62
CA LEU A 91 35.61 -12.73 10.55
C LEU A 91 37.03 -12.53 10.01
#